data_AF-A0A4P7IJP1-F1
#
_entry.id   AF-A0A4P7IJP1-F1
#
_cell.length_a   1.000
_cell.length_b   1.000
_cell.length_c   1.000
_cell.angle_alpha   90.00
_cell.angle_beta   90.00
_cell.angle_gamma   90.00
#
_symmetry.space_group_name_H-M   'P 1'
#
loop_
_entity.id
_entity.type
_entity.pdbx_description
1 polymer ?
#
loop_
_entity_poly.entity_id
_entity_poly.type
_entity_poly.pdbx_seq_one_letter_code
_entity_poly.pdbx_strand_id
1 'polypeptide(L)'
;MTANEDLMLRVVEAFPELRPLLTEHLDDQEGELLPYLLMADIERWSETQVTGNAHRISELMTWFENAFSAGGEEIKDLIGVGFVEMLPHTPEGDPILRLLGPELREVASDMGLFTPAERN
;
A
#
# COMPACT_ATOMS: atom_id res chain seq x y z
N MET A 1 -2.08 9.88 -19.02
CA MET A 1 -2.14 8.75 -18.09
C MET A 1 -0.74 8.25 -17.87
N THR A 2 -0.17 8.52 -16.70
CA THR A 2 1.14 8.04 -16.26
C THR A 2 1.06 6.57 -15.85
N ALA A 3 2.21 5.90 -15.64
CA ALA A 3 2.20 4.52 -15.15
C ALA A 3 1.62 4.45 -13.73
N ASN A 4 1.89 5.47 -12.91
CA ASN A 4 1.33 5.61 -11.57
C ASN A 4 -0.20 5.78 -11.56
N GLU A 5 -0.74 6.63 -12.43
CA GLU A 5 -2.20 6.77 -12.60
C GLU A 5 -2.83 5.45 -13.08
N ASP A 6 -2.20 4.74 -14.02
CA ASP A 6 -2.68 3.43 -14.49
C ASP A 6 -2.72 2.39 -13.35
N LEU A 7 -1.67 2.33 -12.53
CA LEU A 7 -1.61 1.43 -11.38
C LEU A 7 -2.79 1.69 -10.42
N MET A 8 -3.08 2.97 -10.16
CA MET A 8 -4.19 3.35 -9.29
C MET A 8 -5.54 2.88 -9.80
N LEU A 9 -5.81 3.06 -11.08
CA LEU A 9 -7.06 2.62 -11.68
C LEU A 9 -7.16 1.09 -11.67
N ARG A 10 -6.06 0.38 -11.92
CA ARG A 10 -6.02 -1.09 -11.91
C ARG A 10 -6.23 -1.69 -10.53
N VAL A 11 -5.66 -1.11 -9.47
CA VAL A 11 -5.91 -1.61 -8.11
C VAL A 11 -7.36 -1.38 -7.70
N VAL A 12 -7.96 -0.25 -8.06
CA VAL A 12 -9.38 0.04 -7.78
C VAL A 12 -10.32 -0.87 -8.59
N GLU A 13 -9.92 -1.27 -9.80
CA GLU A 13 -10.65 -2.26 -10.59
C GLU A 13 -10.60 -3.65 -9.95
N ALA A 14 -9.41 -4.07 -9.48
CA ALA A 14 -9.21 -5.36 -8.81
C ALA A 14 -9.85 -5.43 -7.41
N PHE A 15 -9.93 -4.30 -6.71
CA PHE A 15 -10.49 -4.15 -5.37
C PHE A 15 -11.58 -3.05 -5.37
N PRO A 16 -12.81 -3.38 -5.79
CA PRO A 16 -13.90 -2.41 -5.87
C PRO A 16 -14.22 -1.68 -4.56
N GLU A 17 -13.81 -2.25 -3.41
CA GLU A 17 -13.93 -1.63 -2.09
C GLU A 17 -13.12 -0.32 -1.96
N LEU A 18 -12.14 -0.09 -2.85
CA LEU A 18 -11.34 1.13 -2.90
C LEU A 18 -12.00 2.25 -3.73
N ARG A 19 -13.09 1.97 -4.45
CA ARG A 19 -13.79 2.98 -5.26
C ARG A 19 -14.23 4.21 -4.48
N PRO A 20 -14.77 4.09 -3.25
CA PRO A 20 -15.10 5.27 -2.44
C PRO A 20 -13.89 6.16 -2.19
N LEU A 21 -12.71 5.57 -1.93
CA LEU A 21 -11.46 6.34 -1.74
C LEU A 21 -11.06 7.07 -3.02
N LEU A 22 -11.15 6.42 -4.18
CA LEU A 22 -10.86 7.07 -5.47
C LEU A 22 -11.82 8.24 -5.74
N THR A 23 -13.11 8.07 -5.46
CA THR A 23 -14.10 9.13 -5.63
C THR A 23 -13.81 10.32 -4.71
N GLU A 24 -13.62 10.06 -3.41
CA GLU A 24 -13.30 11.09 -2.41
C GLU A 24 -12.00 11.81 -2.77
N HIS A 25 -10.96 11.07 -3.16
CA HIS A 25 -9.70 11.62 -3.62
C HIS A 25 -9.90 12.57 -4.82
N LEU A 26 -10.65 12.15 -5.83
CA LEU A 26 -10.91 13.00 -7.00
C LEU A 26 -11.73 14.24 -6.64
N ASP A 27 -12.70 14.12 -5.74
CA ASP A 27 -13.49 15.28 -5.28
C ASP A 27 -12.61 16.27 -4.50
N ASP A 28 -11.75 15.77 -3.61
CA ASP A 28 -10.86 16.59 -2.76
C ASP A 28 -9.71 17.23 -3.54
N GLN A 29 -9.22 16.57 -4.60
CA GLN A 29 -8.12 17.04 -5.44
C GLN A 29 -8.59 17.71 -6.74
N GLU A 30 -9.82 18.26 -6.76
CA GLU A 30 -10.39 19.01 -7.90
C GLU A 30 -10.39 18.24 -9.24
N GLY A 31 -10.56 16.92 -9.18
CA GLY A 31 -10.56 16.00 -10.31
C GLY A 31 -9.18 15.46 -10.70
N GLU A 32 -8.12 15.83 -9.98
CA GLU A 32 -6.77 15.35 -10.23
C GLU A 32 -6.47 14.03 -9.49
N LEU A 33 -5.99 13.03 -10.22
CA LEU A 33 -5.50 11.79 -9.63
C LEU A 33 -4.05 11.98 -9.19
N LEU A 34 -3.81 12.02 -7.88
CA LEU A 34 -2.49 12.16 -7.27
C LEU A 34 -2.09 10.83 -6.63
N PRO A 35 -1.30 9.98 -7.33
CA PRO A 35 -1.13 8.57 -6.97
C PRO A 35 -0.55 8.32 -5.58
N TYR A 36 0.44 9.11 -5.16
CA TYR A 36 1.06 8.96 -3.84
C TYR A 36 0.11 9.30 -2.70
N LEU A 37 -0.77 10.31 -2.88
CA LEU A 37 -1.77 10.65 -1.89
C LEU A 37 -2.84 9.55 -1.80
N LEU A 38 -3.31 9.05 -2.95
CA LEU A 38 -4.27 7.94 -2.96
C LEU A 38 -3.67 6.65 -2.39
N MET A 39 -2.37 6.38 -2.60
CA MET A 39 -1.68 5.26 -1.93
C MET A 39 -1.70 5.42 -0.41
N ALA A 40 -1.47 6.63 0.11
CA ALA A 40 -1.56 6.92 1.54
C ALA A 40 -3.01 6.79 2.07
N ASP A 41 -4.04 7.09 1.27
CA ASP A 41 -5.44 6.78 1.62
C ASP A 41 -5.71 5.28 1.67
N ILE A 42 -5.18 4.52 0.72
CA ILE A 42 -5.34 3.06 0.66
C ILE A 42 -4.61 2.37 1.81
N GLU A 43 -3.44 2.89 2.21
CA GLU A 43 -2.71 2.43 3.39
C GLU A 43 -3.56 2.59 4.65
N ARG A 44 -3.99 3.82 4.96
CA ARG A 44 -4.86 4.11 6.12
C ARG A 44 -6.13 3.28 6.10
N TRP A 45 -6.75 3.12 4.93
CA TRP A 45 -7.90 2.24 4.79
C TRP A 45 -7.54 0.79 5.14
N SER A 46 -6.43 0.27 4.63
CA SER A 46 -5.97 -1.10 4.90
C SER A 46 -5.77 -1.33 6.39
N GLU A 47 -5.22 -0.36 7.13
CA GLU A 47 -5.06 -0.42 8.59
C GLU A 47 -6.40 -0.60 9.30
N THR A 48 -7.42 0.17 8.89
CA THR A 48 -8.75 0.07 9.51
C THR A 48 -9.42 -1.27 9.23
N GLN A 49 -9.07 -1.91 8.10
CA GLN A 49 -9.72 -3.13 7.63
C GLN A 49 -9.01 -4.41 8.08
N VAL A 50 -7.69 -4.39 8.32
CA VAL A 50 -6.89 -5.61 8.51
C VAL A 50 -7.37 -6.50 9.66
N THR A 51 -7.90 -5.93 10.74
CA THR A 51 -8.40 -6.70 11.88
C THR A 51 -9.70 -7.45 11.57
N GLY A 52 -10.57 -6.88 10.71
CA GLY A 52 -11.87 -7.45 10.35
C GLY A 52 -11.85 -8.26 9.05
N ASN A 53 -10.92 -7.95 8.14
CA ASN A 53 -10.88 -8.42 6.76
C ASN A 53 -9.47 -8.89 6.34
N ALA A 54 -8.71 -9.49 7.26
CA ALA A 54 -7.31 -9.90 7.05
C ALA A 54 -7.07 -10.67 5.74
N HIS A 55 -7.99 -11.55 5.34
CA HIS A 55 -7.87 -12.30 4.09
C HIS A 55 -7.88 -11.37 2.86
N ARG A 56 -8.80 -10.40 2.82
CA ARG A 56 -8.91 -9.44 1.72
C ARG A 56 -7.71 -8.49 1.68
N ILE A 57 -7.21 -8.08 2.84
CA ILE A 57 -5.97 -7.27 2.91
C ILE A 57 -4.76 -8.09 2.47
N SER A 58 -4.70 -9.38 2.80
CA SER A 58 -3.65 -10.27 2.28
C SER A 58 -3.70 -10.41 0.76
N GLU A 59 -4.88 -10.45 0.14
CA GLU A 59 -5.03 -10.42 -1.33
C GLU A 59 -4.53 -9.10 -1.92
N LEU A 60 -4.84 -7.97 -1.28
CA LEU A 60 -4.33 -6.65 -1.69
C LEU A 60 -2.80 -6.57 -1.57
N MET A 61 -2.22 -7.04 -0.47
CA MET A 61 -0.76 -7.07 -0.29
C MET A 61 -0.09 -7.97 -1.32
N THR A 62 -0.71 -9.11 -1.65
CA THR A 62 -0.23 -10.01 -2.72
C THR A 62 -0.30 -9.32 -4.09
N TRP A 63 -1.34 -8.52 -4.33
CA TRP A 63 -1.46 -7.76 -5.57
C TRP A 63 -0.35 -6.69 -5.68
N PHE A 64 -0.09 -5.94 -4.61
CA PHE A 64 1.01 -4.97 -4.58
C PHE A 64 2.37 -5.63 -4.72
N GLU A 65 2.62 -6.77 -4.07
CA GLU A 65 3.85 -7.54 -4.24
C GLU A 65 4.09 -7.91 -5.71
N ASN A 66 3.07 -8.43 -6.39
CA ASN A 66 3.16 -8.78 -7.81
C ASN A 66 3.39 -7.54 -8.69
N ALA A 67 2.71 -6.44 -8.40
CA ALA A 67 2.87 -5.18 -9.14
C ALA A 67 4.27 -4.57 -8.93
N PHE A 68 4.80 -4.64 -7.71
CA PHE A 68 6.15 -4.19 -7.36
C PHE A 68 7.20 -5.04 -8.10
N SER A 69 7.11 -6.37 -8.00
CA SER A 69 8.09 -7.28 -8.61
C SER A 69 8.13 -7.16 -10.14
N ALA A 70 6.96 -7.05 -10.79
CA ALA A 70 6.86 -6.89 -12.24
C ALA A 70 7.06 -5.45 -12.74
N GLY A 71 6.98 -4.46 -11.85
CA GLY A 71 7.00 -3.04 -12.16
C GLY A 71 8.39 -2.48 -12.47
N GLY A 72 8.42 -1.36 -13.22
CA GLY A 72 9.62 -0.53 -13.37
C GLY A 72 9.87 0.35 -12.15
N GLU A 73 10.94 1.15 -12.18
CA GLU A 73 11.34 2.03 -11.07
C GLU A 73 10.21 2.94 -10.58
N GLU A 74 9.41 3.52 -11.49
CA GLU A 74 8.29 4.41 -11.13
C GLU A 74 7.22 3.71 -10.27
N ILE A 75 6.86 2.46 -10.63
CA ILE A 75 5.88 1.65 -9.89
C ILE A 75 6.44 1.19 -8.54
N LYS A 76 7.72 0.79 -8.53
CA LYS A 76 8.41 0.39 -7.31
C LYS A 76 8.50 1.55 -6.32
N ASP A 77 8.83 2.75 -6.81
CA ASP A 77 8.86 3.97 -6.01
C ASP A 77 7.47 4.32 -5.47
N LEU A 78 6.42 4.27 -6.30
CA LEU A 78 5.05 4.55 -5.84
C LEU A 78 4.59 3.58 -4.74
N ILE A 79 4.81 2.27 -4.89
CA ILE A 79 4.40 1.29 -3.88
C ILE A 79 5.30 1.40 -2.63
N GLY A 80 6.61 1.59 -2.80
CA GLY A 80 7.55 1.72 -1.69
C GLY A 80 7.28 2.98 -0.85
N VAL A 81 7.38 4.15 -1.49
CA VAL A 81 7.26 5.47 -0.83
C VAL A 81 5.80 5.83 -0.56
N GLY A 82 4.91 5.56 -1.52
CA GLY A 82 3.50 5.94 -1.40
C GLY A 82 2.70 5.05 -0.44
N PHE A 83 3.09 3.78 -0.28
CA PHE A 83 2.36 2.82 0.56
C PHE A 83 3.20 2.24 1.70
N VAL A 84 4.34 1.58 1.40
CA VAL A 84 5.10 0.86 2.44
C VAL A 84 5.67 1.80 3.49
N GLU A 85 6.24 2.94 3.09
CA GLU A 85 6.79 3.95 4.01
C GLU A 85 5.74 4.55 4.95
N MET A 86 4.47 4.53 4.53
CA MET A 86 3.36 5.06 5.30
C MET A 86 2.90 4.11 6.42
N LEU A 87 3.26 2.82 6.32
CA LEU A 87 2.88 1.82 7.32
C LEU A 87 3.46 2.15 8.71
N PRO A 88 2.69 1.94 9.79
CA PRO A 88 3.22 2.11 11.14
C PRO A 88 4.37 1.15 11.42
N HIS A 89 5.26 1.56 12.32
CA HIS A 89 6.32 0.68 12.81
C HIS A 89 5.72 -0.42 13.69
N THR A 90 6.44 -1.52 13.89
CA THR A 90 6.03 -2.50 14.91
C THR A 90 6.16 -1.92 16.32
N PRO A 91 5.27 -2.31 17.26
CA PRO A 91 4.23 -3.35 17.12
C PRO A 91 2.93 -2.88 16.46
N GLU A 92 2.69 -1.59 16.27
CA GLU A 92 1.41 -1.07 15.76
C GLU A 92 1.12 -1.57 14.34
N GLY A 93 2.13 -1.60 13.46
CA GLY A 93 1.98 -2.04 12.07
C GLY A 93 1.97 -3.56 11.86
N ASP A 94 2.15 -4.36 12.92
CA ASP A 94 2.26 -5.82 12.83
C ASP A 94 1.14 -6.48 11.98
N PRO A 95 -0.15 -6.09 12.13
CA PRO A 95 -1.24 -6.70 11.37
C PRO A 95 -1.06 -6.64 9.85
N ILE A 96 -0.48 -5.56 9.32
CA ILE A 96 -0.23 -5.41 7.87
C ILE A 96 1.18 -5.83 7.49
N LEU A 97 2.21 -5.43 8.27
CA LEU A 97 3.61 -5.77 7.98
C LEU A 97 3.85 -7.28 7.88
N ARG A 98 3.03 -8.09 8.54
CA ARG A 98 3.08 -9.57 8.45
C ARG A 98 2.42 -10.15 7.20
N LEU A 99 1.61 -9.35 6.48
CA LEU A 99 0.93 -9.73 5.25
C LEU A 99 1.73 -9.34 3.99
N LEU A 100 2.78 -8.53 4.14
CA LEU A 100 3.67 -8.17 3.03
C LEU A 100 4.34 -9.41 2.44
N GLY A 101 4.45 -9.43 1.10
CA GLY A 101 5.27 -10.38 0.38
C GLY A 101 6.77 -10.14 0.59
N PRO A 102 7.64 -11.03 0.08
CA PRO A 102 9.07 -11.00 0.37
C PRO A 102 9.77 -9.70 -0.06
N GLU A 103 9.49 -9.16 -1.25
CA GLU A 103 10.15 -7.94 -1.74
C GLU A 103 9.67 -6.72 -0.96
N LEU A 104 8.36 -6.57 -0.74
CA LEU A 104 7.84 -5.45 0.05
C LEU A 104 8.27 -5.53 1.52
N ARG A 105 8.45 -6.74 2.05
CA ARG A 105 9.00 -6.94 3.39
C ARG A 105 10.47 -6.52 3.48
N GLU A 106 11.26 -6.74 2.43
CA GLU A 106 12.64 -6.25 2.34
C GLU A 106 12.65 -4.72 2.34
N VAL A 107 11.81 -4.07 1.53
CA VAL A 107 11.63 -2.60 1.53
C VAL A 107 11.27 -2.08 2.92
N ALA A 108 10.28 -2.68 3.58
CA ALA A 108 9.89 -2.31 4.94
C ALA A 108 11.03 -2.49 5.96
N SER A 109 11.87 -3.52 5.77
CA SER A 109 13.04 -3.76 6.61
C SER A 109 14.13 -2.71 6.39
N ASP A 110 14.39 -2.35 5.15
CA ASP A 110 15.37 -1.31 4.79
C ASP A 110 14.94 0.07 5.30
N MET A 111 13.62 0.32 5.37
CA MET A 111 13.02 1.50 5.99
C MET A 111 13.03 1.47 7.53
N GLY A 112 13.34 0.32 8.15
CA GLY A 112 13.39 0.19 9.60
C GLY A 112 12.02 0.04 10.28
N LEU A 113 10.98 -0.35 9.54
CA LEU A 113 9.62 -0.50 10.08
C LEU A 113 9.49 -1.67 11.07
N PHE A 114 10.41 -2.63 11.01
CA PHE A 114 10.54 -3.68 12.01
C PHE A 114 11.47 -3.22 13.13
N THR A 115 10.96 -3.21 14.37
CA THR A 115 11.79 -2.96 15.55
C THR A 115 12.88 -4.04 15.61
N PRO A 116 14.17 -3.68 15.75
CA PRO A 116 15.21 -4.67 15.99
C PRO A 116 14.88 -5.43 17.27
N ALA A 117 14.93 -6.76 17.23
CA ALA A 117 14.79 -7.57 18.45
C ALA A 117 15.84 -7.08 19.47
N GLU A 118 15.38 -6.66 20.66
CA GLU A 118 16.25 -6.31 21.77
C GLU A 118 17.19 -7.51 22.00
N ARG A 119 18.49 -7.33 21.73
CA ARG A 119 19.50 -8.34 21.99
C ARG A 119 19.65 -8.45 23.51
N ASN A 120 18.93 -9.37 24.13
CA ASN A 120 19.21 -9.87 25.48
C ASN A 120 20.27 -10.97 25.43
#